data_AF-A0A0B7B210-F1
#
_entry.id   AF-A0A0B7B210-F1
#
_cell.length_a   1.000
_cell.length_b   1.000
_cell.length_c   1.000
_cell.angle_alpha   90.00
_cell.angle_beta   90.00
_cell.angle_gamma   90.00
#
_symmetry.space_group_name_H-M   'P 1'
#
loop_
_entity.id
_entity.type
_entity.pdbx_description
1 polymer ?
#
loop_
_entity_poly.entity_id
_entity_poly.type
_entity_poly.pdbx_seq_one_letter_code
_entity_poly.pdbx_strand_id
1 'polypeptide(L)'
;VGVYYMEHIEVDIMNSLSFLAHFDWIHNFGVTNIFTKEVLQNLPSEWLTHLKNLRTDELNELPFIETSSMERYPAWPLSLHNFISRASTLSLDRKQIQDITPTSVDYGMARGMTPKKWHEVSWMASLVNDIVCKTNCNLIVDVGSGLGYLDHVLHQVYGHAVLGLETSEGHVHAAEHRAVSQGLTCSRIQSMKFDITDDVDCFQKFENVITNLKFPLCCGHSIKEGVQTSDRMLTTASHKVCLIGLHCCGDLSSSVLSLFHHVNSIKAVCCVCCCYHKMT
;
A
#
# COMPACT_ATOMS: atom_id res chain seq x y z
N VAL A 1 6.30 -24.02 20.57
CA VAL A 1 6.89 -22.78 20.01
C VAL A 1 5.85 -21.91 19.31
N GLY A 2 4.91 -22.46 18.51
CA GLY A 2 3.87 -21.66 17.83
C GLY A 2 2.75 -21.10 18.73
N VAL A 3 2.31 -21.81 19.78
CA VAL A 3 1.22 -21.34 20.67
C VAL A 3 1.66 -20.18 21.55
N TYR A 4 2.88 -20.26 22.11
CA TYR A 4 3.47 -19.19 22.94
C TYR A 4 3.69 -17.89 22.14
N TYR A 5 4.07 -18.00 20.85
CA TYR A 5 4.25 -16.83 19.98
C TYR A 5 2.92 -16.16 19.61
N MET A 6 1.84 -16.93 19.43
CA MET A 6 0.52 -16.37 19.12
C MET A 6 -0.09 -15.64 20.32
N GLU A 7 0.05 -16.17 21.55
CA GLU A 7 -0.44 -15.49 22.76
C GLU A 7 0.21 -14.11 22.95
N HIS A 8 1.50 -13.97 22.65
CA HIS A 8 2.18 -12.67 22.70
C HIS A 8 1.65 -11.70 21.62
N ILE A 9 1.41 -12.18 20.40
CA ILE A 9 0.86 -11.37 19.31
C ILE A 9 -0.56 -10.89 19.64
N GLU A 10 -1.42 -11.75 20.17
CA GLU A 10 -2.79 -11.37 20.55
C GLU A 10 -2.78 -10.29 21.64
N VAL A 11 -1.93 -10.44 22.65
CA VAL A 11 -1.76 -9.43 23.72
C VAL A 11 -1.25 -8.11 23.16
N ASP A 12 -0.25 -8.13 22.27
CA ASP A 12 0.31 -6.93 21.64
C ASP A 12 -0.72 -6.21 20.77
N ILE A 13 -1.53 -6.97 20.00
CA ILE A 13 -2.64 -6.44 19.22
C ILE A 13 -3.68 -5.80 20.14
N MET A 14 -4.10 -6.48 21.21
CA MET A 14 -5.09 -5.95 22.15
C MET A 14 -4.62 -4.67 22.85
N ASN A 15 -3.34 -4.63 23.24
CA ASN A 15 -2.73 -3.43 23.82
C ASN A 15 -2.70 -2.27 22.83
N SER A 16 -2.36 -2.56 21.56
CA SER A 16 -2.36 -1.57 20.49
C SER A 16 -3.76 -1.04 20.20
N LEU A 17 -4.76 -1.91 20.09
CA LEU A 17 -6.16 -1.54 19.89
C LEU A 17 -6.71 -0.72 21.06
N SER A 18 -6.39 -1.10 22.30
CA SER A 18 -6.78 -0.33 23.49
C SER A 18 -6.15 1.07 23.50
N PHE A 19 -4.87 1.16 23.13
CA PHE A 19 -4.17 2.45 23.01
C PHE A 19 -4.81 3.32 21.93
N LEU A 20 -5.05 2.77 20.73
CA LEU A 20 -5.72 3.48 19.65
C LEU A 20 -7.12 3.92 20.07
N ALA A 21 -7.96 3.03 20.61
CA ALA A 21 -9.30 3.39 21.08
C ALA A 21 -9.29 4.53 22.12
N HIS A 22 -8.29 4.59 23.01
CA HIS A 22 -8.16 5.66 23.99
C HIS A 22 -7.72 7.01 23.39
N PHE A 23 -6.96 6.98 22.30
CA PHE A 23 -6.48 8.16 21.59
C PHE A 23 -7.13 8.31 20.20
N ASP A 24 -8.38 7.87 20.06
CA ASP A 24 -9.11 7.86 18.78
C ASP A 24 -9.27 9.27 18.20
N TRP A 25 -9.41 10.28 19.07
CA TRP A 25 -9.52 11.68 18.71
C TRP A 25 -8.38 12.21 17.83
N ILE A 26 -7.18 11.60 17.82
CA ILE A 26 -6.04 12.06 17.01
C ILE A 26 -5.87 11.33 15.67
N HIS A 27 -6.60 10.24 15.42
CA HIS A 27 -6.43 9.46 14.18
C HIS A 27 -7.72 8.93 13.56
N ASN A 28 -8.85 8.91 14.27
CA ASN A 28 -10.13 8.39 13.79
C ASN A 28 -10.90 9.45 12.96
N PHE A 29 -10.24 9.97 11.93
CA PHE A 29 -10.80 10.89 10.96
C PHE A 29 -9.94 10.88 9.69
N GLY A 30 -10.54 11.20 8.54
CA GLY A 30 -9.75 11.36 7.31
C GLY A 30 -8.81 12.57 7.43
N VAL A 31 -7.51 12.38 7.21
CA VAL A 31 -6.45 13.37 7.54
C VAL A 31 -6.67 14.75 6.91
N THR A 32 -7.32 14.78 5.74
CA THR A 32 -7.70 16.01 5.02
C THR A 32 -8.71 16.87 5.78
N ASN A 33 -9.41 16.30 6.75
CA ASN A 33 -10.42 16.96 7.57
C ASN A 33 -9.88 17.50 8.91
N ILE A 34 -8.56 17.48 9.13
CA ILE A 34 -7.96 17.88 10.42
C ILE A 34 -8.38 19.31 10.85
N PHE A 35 -8.44 20.24 9.89
CA PHE A 35 -8.83 21.62 10.15
C PHE A 35 -10.35 21.81 10.20
N THR A 36 -11.09 21.17 9.29
CA THR A 36 -12.55 21.33 9.21
C THR A 36 -13.29 20.69 10.38
N LYS A 37 -12.71 19.64 10.98
CA LYS A 37 -13.19 18.99 12.20
C LYS A 37 -12.55 19.54 13.48
N GLU A 38 -11.71 20.56 13.37
CA GLU A 38 -11.05 21.22 14.50
C GLU A 38 -10.33 20.22 15.44
N VAL A 39 -9.79 19.12 14.88
CA VAL A 39 -9.29 17.96 15.63
C VAL A 39 -8.28 18.35 16.71
N LEU A 40 -7.40 19.31 16.40
CA LEU A 40 -6.34 19.75 17.30
C LEU A 40 -6.88 20.42 18.58
N GLN A 41 -8.16 20.80 18.64
CA GLN A 41 -8.79 21.27 19.89
C GLN A 41 -8.95 20.16 20.94
N ASN A 42 -8.95 18.89 20.51
CA ASN A 42 -9.01 17.74 21.41
C ASN A 42 -7.67 17.44 22.09
N LEU A 43 -6.58 18.09 21.67
CA LEU A 43 -5.26 17.92 22.27
C LEU A 43 -5.31 18.41 23.74
N PRO A 44 -4.85 17.61 24.72
CA PRO A 44 -4.80 18.05 26.11
C PRO A 44 -4.06 19.38 26.26
N SER A 45 -4.66 20.33 26.98
CA SER A 45 -4.12 21.69 27.14
C SER A 45 -2.73 21.71 27.79
N GLU A 46 -2.47 20.76 28.70
CA GLU A 46 -1.16 20.52 29.27
C GLU A 46 -0.13 20.09 28.22
N TRP A 47 -0.50 19.31 27.20
CA TRP A 47 0.42 18.91 26.12
C TRP A 47 0.68 20.08 25.17
N LEU A 48 -0.37 20.77 24.74
CA LEU A 48 -0.30 21.88 23.80
C LEU A 48 0.68 22.97 24.27
N THR A 49 0.69 23.25 25.57
CA THR A 49 1.57 24.27 26.18
C THR A 49 3.05 23.99 25.93
N HIS A 50 3.44 22.72 25.83
CA HIS A 50 4.81 22.30 25.54
C HIS A 50 5.05 22.06 24.06
N LEU A 51 4.14 21.35 23.37
CA LEU A 51 4.30 20.97 21.97
C LEU A 51 4.39 22.19 21.04
N LYS A 52 3.68 23.28 21.34
CA LYS A 52 3.72 24.52 20.54
C LYS A 52 5.08 25.22 20.52
N ASN A 53 5.96 24.91 21.47
CA ASN A 53 7.28 25.52 21.60
C ASN A 53 8.36 24.72 20.85
N LEU A 54 8.02 23.54 20.34
CA LEU A 54 8.95 22.72 19.58
C LEU A 54 9.09 23.23 18.15
N ARG A 55 10.29 23.09 17.61
CA ARG A 55 10.52 23.26 16.18
C ARG A 55 9.98 22.06 15.40
N THR A 56 9.81 22.22 14.10
CA THR A 56 9.32 21.16 13.21
C THR A 56 10.23 19.92 13.21
N ASP A 57 11.55 20.09 13.26
CA ASP A 57 12.49 18.98 13.38
C ASP A 57 12.29 18.22 14.70
N GLU A 58 12.08 18.93 15.81
CA GLU A 58 11.85 18.31 17.12
C GLU A 58 10.52 17.53 17.17
N LEU A 59 9.47 18.06 16.53
CA LEU A 59 8.18 17.36 16.39
C LEU A 59 8.32 16.08 15.57
N ASN A 60 9.08 16.11 14.48
CA ASN A 60 9.30 14.95 13.61
C ASN A 60 10.08 13.83 14.29
N GLU A 61 10.87 14.14 15.32
CA GLU A 61 11.64 13.15 16.06
C GLU A 61 10.81 12.47 17.17
N LEU A 62 9.65 13.00 17.58
CA LEU A 62 8.85 12.45 18.68
C LEU A 62 8.46 10.97 18.52
N PRO A 63 8.12 10.45 17.34
CA PRO A 63 7.85 9.02 17.17
C PRO A 63 9.08 8.13 17.42
N PHE A 64 10.29 8.70 17.44
CA PHE A 64 11.57 8.00 17.52
C PHE A 64 12.35 8.27 18.80
N ILE A 65 11.85 9.10 19.72
CA ILE A 65 12.55 9.36 21.01
C ILE A 65 12.42 8.21 22.01
N GLU A 66 11.72 7.13 21.65
CA GLU A 66 11.53 5.94 22.49
C GLU A 66 11.10 6.30 23.93
N THR A 67 11.80 5.75 24.93
CA THR A 67 11.58 6.03 26.36
C THR A 67 12.36 7.24 26.86
N SER A 68 13.20 7.87 26.02
CA SER A 68 14.09 8.99 26.41
C SER A 68 13.39 10.34 26.58
N SER A 69 12.07 10.41 26.36
CA SER A 69 11.32 11.67 26.44
C SER A 69 11.47 12.37 27.79
N MET A 70 11.55 11.62 28.91
CA MET A 70 11.73 12.18 30.26
C MET A 70 13.09 12.85 30.46
N GLU A 71 14.16 12.31 29.87
CA GLU A 71 15.50 12.90 29.95
C GLU A 71 15.61 14.15 29.08
N ARG A 72 15.05 14.08 27.86
CA ARG A 72 15.14 15.17 26.88
C ARG A 72 14.21 16.34 27.22
N TYR A 73 13.05 16.06 27.81
CA TYR A 73 12.03 17.06 28.11
C TYR A 73 11.47 16.89 29.54
N PRO A 74 12.28 17.09 30.60
CA PRO A 74 11.88 16.79 31.98
C PRO A 74 10.74 17.67 32.52
N ALA A 75 10.41 18.78 31.83
CA ALA A 75 9.36 19.69 32.21
C ALA A 75 7.98 19.32 31.64
N TRP A 76 7.87 18.26 30.82
CA TRP A 76 6.60 17.84 30.24
C TRP A 76 5.72 17.11 31.26
N PRO A 77 4.39 17.13 31.08
CA PRO A 77 3.48 16.37 31.93
C PRO A 77 3.70 14.87 31.76
N LEU A 78 3.53 14.12 32.86
CA LEU A 78 3.68 12.66 32.87
C LEU A 78 2.76 11.95 31.86
N SER A 79 1.57 12.50 31.61
CA SER A 79 0.61 12.00 30.61
C SER A 79 1.20 12.01 29.19
N LEU A 80 1.95 13.05 28.81
CA LEU A 80 2.61 13.15 27.50
C LEU A 80 3.79 12.17 27.38
N HIS A 81 4.60 12.05 28.43
CA HIS A 81 5.66 11.04 28.48
C HIS A 81 5.12 9.62 28.33
N ASN A 82 4.04 9.31 29.05
CA ASN A 82 3.38 8.02 28.98
C ASN A 82 2.79 7.77 27.58
N PHE A 83 2.19 8.78 26.95
CA PHE A 83 1.69 8.66 25.57
C PHE A 83 2.81 8.31 24.59
N ILE A 84 3.92 9.07 24.59
CA ILE A 84 5.04 8.86 23.67
C ILE A 84 5.71 7.51 23.92
N SER A 85 5.99 7.19 25.19
CA SER A 85 6.59 5.91 25.57
C SER A 85 5.71 4.75 25.11
N ARG A 86 4.40 4.80 25.37
CA ARG A 86 3.47 3.75 24.94
C ARG A 86 3.40 3.63 23.42
N ALA A 87 3.27 4.76 22.71
CA ALA A 87 3.25 4.79 21.25
C ALA A 87 4.50 4.15 20.64
N SER A 88 5.68 4.44 21.21
CA SER A 88 6.93 3.84 20.77
C SER A 88 7.01 2.34 21.07
N THR A 89 6.64 1.91 22.30
CA THR A 89 6.69 0.49 22.67
C THR A 89 5.70 -0.38 21.90
N LEU A 90 4.57 0.19 21.49
CA LEU A 90 3.55 -0.52 20.70
C LEU A 90 3.81 -0.44 19.19
N SER A 91 4.80 0.34 18.75
CA SER A 91 5.14 0.43 17.33
C SER A 91 5.82 -0.85 16.85
N LEU A 92 5.47 -1.28 15.64
CA LEU A 92 6.17 -2.38 14.97
C LEU A 92 7.63 -2.00 14.69
N ASP A 93 8.52 -3.00 14.77
CA ASP A 93 9.92 -2.83 14.39
C ASP A 93 10.00 -2.39 12.91
N ARG A 94 10.74 -1.30 12.66
CA ARG A 94 10.93 -0.70 11.34
C ARG A 94 12.22 -1.15 10.67
N LYS A 95 12.95 -2.12 11.23
CA LYS A 95 14.14 -2.70 10.61
C LYS A 95 13.80 -3.31 9.25
N GLN A 96 14.64 -3.00 8.27
CA GLN A 96 14.52 -3.56 6.94
C GLN A 96 14.74 -5.08 6.96
N ILE A 97 13.86 -5.81 6.30
CA ILE A 97 13.98 -7.26 6.11
C ILE A 97 15.11 -7.52 5.09
N GLN A 98 16.06 -8.40 5.43
CA GLN A 98 17.22 -8.69 4.59
C GLN A 98 17.00 -9.83 3.58
N ASP A 99 15.90 -10.58 3.71
CA ASP A 99 15.64 -11.81 2.95
C ASP A 99 15.06 -11.58 1.55
N ILE A 100 14.85 -10.32 1.16
CA ILE A 100 14.30 -9.96 -0.15
C ILE A 100 15.38 -9.20 -0.92
N THR A 101 15.57 -9.57 -2.19
CA THR A 101 16.42 -8.85 -3.12
C THR A 101 15.56 -8.12 -4.16
N PRO A 102 15.94 -6.91 -4.62
CA PRO A 102 15.16 -6.18 -5.60
C PRO A 102 15.09 -6.93 -6.93
N THR A 103 13.94 -6.83 -7.61
CA THR A 103 13.76 -7.35 -8.97
C THR A 103 14.69 -6.62 -9.93
N SER A 104 15.36 -7.37 -10.81
CA SER A 104 16.13 -6.76 -11.91
C SER A 104 15.17 -6.16 -12.94
N VAL A 105 15.09 -4.84 -13.00
CA VAL A 105 14.31 -4.10 -13.99
C VAL A 105 15.23 -3.62 -15.10
N ASP A 106 15.02 -4.08 -16.32
CA ASP A 106 15.80 -3.67 -17.48
C ASP A 106 15.55 -2.19 -17.88
N TYR A 107 16.41 -1.67 -18.75
CA TYR A 107 16.33 -0.29 -19.23
C TYR A 107 15.04 0.02 -20.00
N GLY A 108 14.49 -0.96 -20.72
CA GLY A 108 13.26 -0.79 -21.50
C GLY A 108 12.06 -0.49 -20.60
N MET A 109 11.90 -1.29 -19.55
CA MET A 109 10.89 -1.10 -18.51
C MET A 109 11.15 0.14 -17.66
N ALA A 110 12.42 0.41 -17.31
CA ALA A 110 12.80 1.54 -16.45
C ALA A 110 12.70 2.91 -17.15
N ARG A 111 12.51 2.96 -18.47
CA ARG A 111 12.46 4.21 -19.24
C ARG A 111 11.35 5.13 -18.71
N GLY A 112 11.73 6.31 -18.27
CA GLY A 112 10.81 7.32 -17.70
C GLY A 112 10.61 7.22 -16.19
N MET A 113 11.22 6.25 -15.51
CA MET A 113 11.28 6.22 -14.05
C MET A 113 12.37 7.18 -13.52
N THR A 114 12.08 7.83 -12.39
CA THR A 114 13.13 8.47 -11.58
C THR A 114 13.93 7.40 -10.82
N PRO A 115 15.15 7.69 -10.32
CA PRO A 115 15.90 6.74 -9.50
C PRO A 115 15.11 6.22 -8.30
N LYS A 116 14.35 7.09 -7.63
CA LYS A 116 13.45 6.73 -6.53
C LYS A 116 12.36 5.77 -7.00
N LYS A 117 11.68 6.09 -8.11
CA LYS A 117 10.61 5.24 -8.66
C LYS A 117 11.14 3.86 -9.07
N TRP A 118 12.33 3.82 -9.67
CA TRP A 118 12.99 2.56 -10.02
C TRP A 118 13.31 1.71 -8.80
N HIS A 119 13.86 2.32 -7.73
CA HIS A 119 14.09 1.64 -6.46
C HIS A 119 12.78 1.07 -5.89
N GLU A 120 11.75 1.91 -5.73
CA GLU A 120 10.45 1.50 -5.17
C GLU A 120 9.80 0.37 -5.97
N VAL A 121 9.77 0.48 -7.31
CA VAL A 121 9.20 -0.56 -8.18
C VAL A 121 9.99 -1.86 -8.10
N SER A 122 11.32 -1.81 -8.09
CA SER A 122 12.17 -3.01 -8.04
C SER A 122 11.98 -3.79 -6.73
N TRP A 123 11.88 -3.09 -5.60
CA TRP A 123 11.64 -3.71 -4.30
C TRP A 123 10.21 -4.22 -4.14
N MET A 124 9.23 -3.39 -4.51
CA MET A 124 7.81 -3.74 -4.42
C MET A 124 7.48 -4.95 -5.30
N ALA A 125 8.01 -5.03 -6.52
CA ALA A 125 7.76 -6.16 -7.41
C ALA A 125 8.26 -7.49 -6.82
N SER A 126 9.44 -7.48 -6.19
CA SER A 126 10.01 -8.67 -5.55
C SER A 126 9.18 -9.12 -4.34
N LEU A 127 8.81 -8.17 -3.48
CA LEU A 127 7.96 -8.42 -2.32
C LEU A 127 6.58 -8.96 -2.72
N VAL A 128 5.92 -8.32 -3.70
CA VAL A 128 4.62 -8.75 -4.20
C VAL A 128 4.70 -10.15 -4.80
N ASN A 129 5.74 -10.46 -5.58
CA ASN A 129 5.93 -11.80 -6.11
C ASN A 129 6.05 -12.86 -5.00
N ASP A 130 6.85 -12.60 -3.95
CA ASP A 130 6.98 -13.49 -2.80
C ASP A 130 5.62 -13.71 -2.10
N ILE A 131 4.85 -12.64 -1.87
CA ILE A 131 3.51 -12.72 -1.28
C ILE A 131 2.55 -13.53 -2.15
N VAL A 132 2.52 -13.28 -3.46
CA VAL A 132 1.66 -13.98 -4.41
C VAL A 132 1.99 -15.47 -4.45
N CYS A 133 3.28 -15.83 -4.46
CA CYS A 133 3.73 -17.22 -4.39
C CYS A 133 3.29 -17.90 -3.09
N LYS A 134 3.43 -17.25 -1.94
CA LYS A 134 3.05 -17.80 -0.63
C LYS A 134 1.53 -17.96 -0.46
N THR A 135 0.75 -17.04 -1.02
CA THR A 135 -0.71 -17.01 -0.85
C THR A 135 -1.47 -17.71 -1.99
N ASN A 136 -0.77 -18.14 -3.03
CA ASN A 136 -1.34 -18.72 -4.25
C ASN A 136 -2.39 -17.80 -4.91
N CYS A 137 -2.15 -16.49 -4.85
CA CYS A 137 -2.94 -15.52 -5.61
C CYS A 137 -2.66 -15.71 -7.10
N ASN A 138 -3.69 -15.53 -7.93
CA ASN A 138 -3.60 -15.68 -9.38
C ASN A 138 -3.92 -14.37 -10.13
N LEU A 139 -4.31 -13.33 -9.39
CA LEU A 139 -4.56 -11.99 -9.89
C LEU A 139 -3.97 -10.98 -8.91
N ILE A 140 -3.22 -10.02 -9.43
CA ILE A 140 -2.76 -8.84 -8.70
C ILE A 140 -3.69 -7.69 -9.08
N VAL A 141 -4.15 -6.92 -8.10
CA VAL A 141 -4.89 -5.69 -8.33
C VAL A 141 -4.07 -4.52 -7.78
N ASP A 142 -3.56 -3.65 -8.65
CA ASP A 142 -2.77 -2.48 -8.26
C ASP A 142 -3.65 -1.25 -8.12
N VAL A 143 -3.76 -0.71 -6.91
CA VAL A 143 -4.57 0.45 -6.59
C VAL A 143 -3.75 1.72 -6.68
N GLY A 144 -4.19 2.66 -7.53
CA GLY A 144 -3.42 3.86 -7.85
C GLY A 144 -2.26 3.53 -8.78
N SER A 145 -2.50 2.71 -9.80
CA SER A 145 -1.44 2.17 -10.67
C SER A 145 -0.72 3.24 -11.50
N GLY A 146 -1.32 4.43 -11.66
CA GLY A 146 -0.71 5.57 -12.35
C GLY A 146 -0.33 5.24 -13.78
N LEU A 147 0.97 5.29 -14.09
CA LEU A 147 1.50 4.94 -15.42
C LEU A 147 1.80 3.43 -15.60
N GLY A 148 1.42 2.58 -14.64
CA GLY A 148 1.52 1.12 -14.73
C GLY A 148 2.95 0.57 -14.69
N TYR A 149 3.91 1.32 -14.13
CA TYR A 149 5.31 0.88 -14.07
C TYR A 149 5.49 -0.44 -13.29
N LEU A 150 4.85 -0.54 -12.12
CA LEU A 150 4.88 -1.74 -11.30
C LEU A 150 4.15 -2.90 -11.98
N ASP A 151 2.97 -2.65 -12.54
CA ASP A 151 2.16 -3.63 -13.30
C ASP A 151 2.98 -4.33 -14.37
N HIS A 152 3.72 -3.55 -15.16
CA HIS A 152 4.49 -4.11 -16.26
C HIS A 152 5.71 -4.88 -15.78
N VAL A 153 6.38 -4.46 -14.70
CA VAL A 153 7.47 -5.25 -14.11
C VAL A 153 6.95 -6.59 -13.58
N LEU A 154 5.82 -6.57 -12.86
CA LEU A 154 5.18 -7.79 -12.36
C LEU A 154 4.79 -8.75 -13.49
N HIS A 155 4.29 -8.21 -14.60
CA HIS A 155 3.94 -9.02 -15.76
C HIS A 155 5.15 -9.50 -16.57
N GLN A 156 6.07 -8.61 -16.95
CA GLN A 156 7.23 -8.96 -17.81
C GLN A 156 8.16 -9.95 -17.11
N VAL A 157 8.44 -9.73 -15.83
CA VAL A 157 9.47 -10.50 -15.10
C VAL A 157 8.89 -11.78 -14.51
N TYR A 158 7.69 -11.72 -13.94
CA TYR A 158 7.10 -12.84 -13.20
C TYR A 158 5.90 -13.49 -13.91
N GLY A 159 5.38 -12.90 -14.98
CA GLY A 159 4.24 -13.46 -15.73
C GLY A 159 2.90 -13.35 -15.01
N HIS A 160 2.78 -12.49 -13.99
CA HIS A 160 1.55 -12.30 -13.22
C HIS A 160 0.44 -11.66 -14.07
N ALA A 161 -0.81 -11.96 -13.72
CA ALA A 161 -1.96 -11.20 -14.19
C ALA A 161 -2.15 -9.97 -13.32
N VAL A 162 -2.30 -8.80 -13.94
CA VAL A 162 -2.41 -7.53 -13.23
C VAL A 162 -3.61 -6.73 -13.73
N LEU A 163 -4.46 -6.32 -12.79
CA LEU A 163 -5.49 -5.31 -13.00
C LEU A 163 -5.06 -4.01 -12.32
N GLY A 164 -4.71 -2.99 -13.10
CA GLY A 164 -4.40 -1.66 -12.60
C GLY A 164 -5.67 -0.81 -12.45
N LEU A 165 -5.93 -0.31 -11.25
CA LEU A 165 -7.02 0.60 -10.93
C LEU A 165 -6.48 2.01 -10.74
N GLU A 166 -7.06 2.97 -11.44
CA GLU A 166 -6.63 4.36 -11.44
C GLU A 166 -7.86 5.28 -11.46
N THR A 167 -7.83 6.43 -10.82
CA THR A 167 -8.99 7.34 -10.78
C THR A 167 -9.00 8.28 -11.99
N SER A 168 -7.83 8.57 -12.55
CA SER A 168 -7.66 9.39 -13.75
C SER A 168 -7.70 8.57 -15.03
N GLU A 169 -8.75 8.75 -15.84
CA GLU A 169 -8.79 8.18 -17.20
C GLU A 169 -7.57 8.60 -18.03
N GLY A 170 -7.08 9.83 -17.86
CA GLY A 170 -5.88 10.29 -18.57
C GLY A 170 -4.63 9.47 -18.22
N HIS A 171 -4.49 9.05 -16.95
CA HIS A 171 -3.39 8.18 -16.54
C HIS A 171 -3.54 6.75 -17.05
N VAL A 172 -4.76 6.21 -17.09
CA VAL A 172 -5.04 4.90 -17.70
C VAL A 172 -4.55 4.88 -19.16
N HIS A 173 -4.97 5.86 -19.96
CA HIS A 173 -4.52 5.97 -21.36
C HIS A 173 -3.02 6.23 -21.48
N ALA A 174 -2.43 7.02 -20.59
CA ALA A 174 -1.00 7.28 -20.60
C ALA A 174 -0.17 6.03 -20.23
N ALA A 175 -0.67 5.18 -19.33
CA ALA A 175 -0.05 3.90 -18.98
C ALA A 175 -0.02 2.96 -20.19
N GLU A 176 -1.13 2.84 -20.90
CA GLU A 176 -1.24 2.06 -22.13
C GLU A 176 -0.31 2.62 -23.21
N HIS A 177 -0.36 3.93 -23.48
CA HIS A 177 0.51 4.58 -24.46
C HIS A 177 1.99 4.38 -24.15
N ARG A 178 2.37 4.47 -22.86
CA ARG A 178 3.73 4.18 -22.41
C ARG A 178 4.11 2.74 -22.75
N ALA A 179 3.26 1.76 -22.42
CA ALA A 179 3.51 0.35 -22.71
C ALA A 179 3.73 0.10 -24.20
N VAL A 180 2.90 0.70 -25.07
CA VAL A 180 3.05 0.65 -26.53
C VAL A 180 4.42 1.18 -26.94
N SER A 181 4.73 2.40 -26.50
CA SER A 181 5.94 3.12 -26.91
C SER A 181 7.23 2.41 -26.47
N GLN A 182 7.14 1.59 -25.41
CA GLN A 182 8.25 0.81 -24.84
C GLN A 182 8.29 -0.62 -25.40
N GLY A 183 7.29 -1.04 -26.18
CA GLY A 183 7.21 -2.39 -26.72
C GLY A 183 7.02 -3.47 -25.65
N LEU A 184 6.36 -3.12 -24.54
CA LEU A 184 6.12 -4.05 -23.43
C LEU A 184 4.97 -5.00 -23.76
N THR A 185 5.07 -6.25 -23.29
CA THR A 185 3.95 -7.19 -23.42
C THR A 185 2.86 -6.85 -22.41
N CYS A 186 1.61 -7.16 -22.75
CA CYS A 186 0.41 -6.74 -22.03
C CYS A 186 -0.65 -7.86 -21.98
N SER A 187 -0.25 -9.09 -22.32
CA SER A 187 -1.17 -10.22 -22.54
C SER A 187 -2.05 -10.55 -21.34
N ARG A 188 -1.60 -10.18 -20.13
CA ARG A 188 -2.35 -10.35 -18.89
C ARG A 188 -2.31 -9.08 -18.03
N ILE A 189 -2.33 -7.92 -18.67
CA ILE A 189 -2.48 -6.64 -17.99
C ILE A 189 -3.76 -5.97 -18.51
N GLN A 190 -4.55 -5.45 -17.58
CA GLN A 190 -5.63 -4.53 -17.91
C GLN A 190 -5.56 -3.35 -16.96
N SER A 191 -5.74 -2.14 -17.47
CA SER A 191 -5.87 -0.94 -16.65
C SER A 191 -7.26 -0.37 -16.85
N MET A 192 -7.88 0.16 -15.79
CA MET A 192 -9.19 0.77 -15.89
C MET A 192 -9.40 1.87 -14.87
N LYS A 193 -10.33 2.76 -15.20
CA LYS A 193 -10.80 3.75 -14.25
C LYS A 193 -11.61 3.06 -13.14
N PHE A 194 -11.23 3.27 -11.89
CA PHE A 194 -12.00 2.79 -10.75
C PHE A 194 -11.74 3.66 -9.52
N ASP A 195 -12.82 4.19 -8.94
CA ASP A 195 -12.76 4.97 -7.71
C ASP A 195 -13.03 4.06 -6.52
N ILE A 196 -12.04 3.93 -5.61
CA ILE A 196 -12.17 3.13 -4.41
C ILE A 196 -12.75 3.98 -3.28
N THR A 197 -13.91 3.57 -2.79
CA THR A 197 -14.59 4.13 -1.63
C THR A 197 -14.90 3.04 -0.60
N ASP A 198 -15.12 3.45 0.65
CA ASP A 198 -15.44 2.56 1.77
C ASP A 198 -16.96 2.41 1.93
N ASP A 199 -17.59 1.76 0.95
CA ASP A 199 -19.03 1.50 0.94
C ASP A 199 -19.38 0.18 0.23
N VAL A 200 -20.57 -0.35 0.56
CA VAL A 200 -21.05 -1.64 0.06
C VAL A 200 -21.17 -1.67 -1.46
N ASP A 201 -21.56 -0.56 -2.09
CA ASP A 201 -21.71 -0.49 -3.55
C ASP A 201 -20.35 -0.62 -4.23
N CYS A 202 -19.31 0.03 -3.70
CA CYS A 202 -17.93 -0.11 -4.15
C CYS A 202 -17.45 -1.56 -4.06
N PHE A 203 -17.70 -2.24 -2.93
CA PHE A 203 -17.27 -3.62 -2.73
C PHE A 203 -17.93 -4.58 -3.73
N GLN A 204 -19.23 -4.40 -3.99
CA GLN A 204 -19.96 -5.17 -4.98
C GLN A 204 -19.47 -4.89 -6.40
N LYS A 205 -19.24 -3.61 -6.75
CA LYS A 205 -18.67 -3.21 -8.04
C LYS A 205 -17.30 -3.83 -8.24
N PHE A 206 -16.45 -3.84 -7.22
CA PHE A 206 -15.12 -4.46 -7.25
C PHE A 206 -15.22 -5.96 -7.52
N GLU A 207 -16.02 -6.71 -6.75
CA GLU A 207 -16.22 -8.16 -6.99
C GLU A 207 -16.75 -8.44 -8.40
N ASN A 208 -17.66 -7.60 -8.90
CA ASN A 208 -18.17 -7.72 -10.26
C ASN A 208 -17.08 -7.51 -11.32
N VAL A 209 -16.20 -6.52 -11.13
CA VAL A 209 -15.05 -6.29 -12.01
C VAL A 209 -14.14 -7.52 -12.02
N ILE A 210 -13.76 -8.02 -10.85
CA ILE A 210 -12.87 -9.19 -10.71
C ILE A 210 -13.49 -10.46 -11.29
N THR A 211 -14.78 -10.69 -11.06
CA THR A 211 -15.50 -11.88 -11.55
C THR A 211 -15.62 -11.88 -13.07
N ASN A 212 -15.83 -10.70 -13.68
CA ASN A 212 -15.98 -10.55 -15.12
C ASN A 212 -14.68 -10.22 -15.84
N LEU A 213 -13.56 -10.13 -15.11
CA LEU A 213 -12.27 -9.76 -15.67
C LEU A 213 -11.84 -10.80 -16.72
N LYS A 214 -11.52 -10.30 -17.91
CA LYS A 214 -11.01 -11.09 -19.02
C LYS A 214 -9.77 -10.41 -19.54
N PHE A 215 -8.65 -11.11 -19.49
CA PHE A 215 -7.45 -10.62 -20.13
C PHE A 215 -7.56 -10.82 -21.65
N PRO A 216 -7.42 -9.75 -22.45
CA PRO A 216 -7.37 -9.91 -23.90
C PRO A 216 -6.12 -10.71 -24.28
N LEU A 217 -6.26 -11.60 -25.26
CA LEU A 217 -5.15 -12.46 -25.75
C LEU A 217 -3.94 -11.65 -26.25
N CYS A 218 -4.12 -10.38 -26.54
CA CYS A 218 -3.07 -9.36 -26.69
C CYS A 218 -3.74 -7.99 -26.77
N CYS A 219 -3.16 -6.95 -26.17
CA CYS A 219 -3.41 -5.59 -26.65
C CYS A 219 -2.79 -5.48 -28.07
N GLY A 220 -3.31 -4.63 -28.95
CA GLY A 220 -2.91 -4.54 -30.37
C GLY A 220 -1.48 -4.11 -30.66
N HIS A 221 -0.55 -4.27 -29.72
CA HIS A 221 0.87 -3.96 -29.87
C HIS A 221 1.58 -5.13 -30.54
N SER A 222 2.42 -4.80 -31.52
CA SER A 222 2.98 -5.69 -32.53
C SER A 222 3.41 -7.06 -32.00
N ILE A 223 2.75 -8.10 -32.54
CA ILE A 223 3.26 -9.47 -32.54
C ILE A 223 4.63 -9.42 -33.24
N LYS A 224 5.72 -9.70 -32.53
CA LYS A 224 6.91 -10.24 -33.21
C LYS A 224 6.49 -11.62 -33.71
N GLU A 225 6.38 -11.77 -35.02
CA GLU A 225 6.01 -13.03 -35.70
C GLU A 225 6.82 -14.19 -35.09
N GLY A 226 6.14 -15.16 -34.47
CA GLY A 226 6.78 -16.40 -34.02
C GLY A 226 6.41 -16.93 -32.63
N VAL A 227 5.62 -16.22 -31.81
CA VAL A 227 5.14 -16.79 -30.54
C VAL A 227 3.90 -17.64 -30.81
N GLN A 228 4.02 -18.96 -30.69
CA GLN A 228 2.87 -19.87 -30.66
C GLN A 228 2.04 -19.58 -29.41
N THR A 229 0.99 -18.79 -29.56
CA THR A 229 0.00 -18.55 -28.51
C THR A 229 -0.93 -19.74 -28.44
N SER A 230 -0.71 -20.64 -27.47
CA SER A 230 -1.74 -21.59 -27.09
C SER A 230 -2.94 -20.81 -26.52
N ASP A 231 -4.10 -20.93 -27.16
CA ASP A 231 -5.40 -20.44 -26.67
C ASP A 231 -5.67 -20.95 -25.25
N ARG A 232 -5.22 -20.22 -24.25
CA ARG A 232 -5.65 -20.40 -22.85
C ARG A 232 -6.48 -19.19 -22.47
N MET A 233 -7.71 -19.19 -22.99
CA MET A 233 -8.81 -18.45 -22.39
C MET A 233 -8.86 -18.87 -20.91
N LEU A 234 -8.51 -17.96 -19.99
CA LEU A 234 -8.63 -18.20 -18.55
C LEU A 234 -10.14 -18.25 -18.23
N THR A 235 -10.74 -19.43 -18.35
CA THR A 235 -12.14 -19.67 -18.00
C THR A 235 -12.27 -20.07 -16.53
N THR A 236 -13.13 -19.32 -15.83
CA THR A 236 -14.03 -19.77 -14.74
C THR A 236 -13.44 -20.32 -13.44
N ALA A 237 -12.22 -19.96 -13.04
CA ALA A 237 -11.79 -20.11 -11.64
C ALA A 237 -11.97 -18.78 -10.91
N SER A 238 -12.56 -18.78 -9.70
CA SER A 238 -12.65 -17.57 -8.89
C SER A 238 -11.24 -17.02 -8.64
N HIS A 239 -11.01 -15.74 -8.94
CA HIS A 239 -9.72 -15.12 -8.70
C HIS A 239 -9.40 -15.13 -7.19
N LYS A 240 -8.15 -15.47 -6.87
CA LYS A 240 -7.54 -15.21 -5.56
C LYS A 240 -6.69 -13.98 -5.72
N VAL A 241 -7.13 -12.87 -5.13
CA VAL A 241 -6.57 -11.55 -5.39
C VAL A 241 -5.49 -11.21 -4.37
N CYS A 242 -4.36 -10.70 -4.86
CA CYS A 242 -3.42 -9.92 -4.05
C CYS A 242 -3.64 -8.45 -4.37
N LEU A 243 -4.17 -7.71 -3.39
CA LEU A 243 -4.38 -6.28 -3.51
C LEU A 243 -3.08 -5.56 -3.18
N ILE A 244 -2.61 -4.70 -4.07
CA ILE A 244 -1.37 -3.95 -3.86
C ILE A 244 -1.63 -2.46 -4.05
N GLY A 245 -0.75 -1.63 -3.49
CA GLY A 245 -0.76 -0.22 -3.76
C GLY A 245 0.56 0.43 -3.33
N LEU A 246 1.18 1.14 -4.27
CA LEU A 246 2.43 1.86 -4.05
C LEU A 246 2.15 3.35 -4.03
N HIS A 247 2.37 3.98 -2.87
CA HIS A 247 1.95 5.37 -2.56
C HIS A 247 0.45 5.53 -2.35
N CYS A 248 -0.20 4.60 -1.64
CA CYS A 248 -1.55 4.86 -1.14
C CYS A 248 -1.50 6.06 -0.18
N CYS A 249 -2.07 7.17 -0.61
CA CYS A 249 -2.04 8.44 0.11
C CYS A 249 -3.39 8.74 0.77
N GLY A 250 -3.35 9.44 1.90
CA GLY A 250 -4.54 9.84 2.64
C GLY A 250 -5.40 8.62 3.00
N ASP A 251 -6.69 8.72 2.71
CA ASP A 251 -7.68 7.71 3.11
C ASP A 251 -7.69 6.47 2.20
N LEU A 252 -6.93 6.48 1.10
CA LEU A 252 -6.88 5.35 0.16
C LEU A 252 -6.37 4.08 0.84
N SER A 253 -5.39 4.17 1.74
CA SER A 253 -4.88 3.02 2.49
C SER A 253 -5.95 2.39 3.36
N SER A 254 -6.79 3.21 4.01
CA SER A 254 -7.91 2.73 4.81
C SER A 254 -8.95 2.04 3.93
N SER A 255 -9.32 2.65 2.80
CA SER A 255 -10.27 2.02 1.87
C SER A 255 -9.76 0.70 1.27
N VAL A 256 -8.46 0.59 0.99
CA VAL A 256 -7.80 -0.66 0.56
C VAL A 256 -7.91 -1.75 1.64
N LEU A 257 -7.73 -1.40 2.92
CA LEU A 257 -7.90 -2.33 4.02
C LEU A 257 -9.37 -2.71 4.24
N SER A 258 -10.30 -1.76 4.10
CA SER A 258 -11.74 -2.04 4.14
C SER A 258 -12.16 -2.98 3.02
N LEU A 259 -11.64 -2.81 1.81
CA LEU A 259 -11.82 -3.77 0.71
C LEU A 259 -11.29 -5.16 1.09
N PHE A 260 -10.06 -5.25 1.60
CA PHE A 260 -9.47 -6.53 2.03
C PHE A 260 -10.34 -7.25 3.08
N HIS A 261 -10.95 -6.50 4.00
CA HIS A 261 -11.83 -7.07 5.02
C HIS A 261 -13.16 -7.59 4.46
N HIS A 262 -13.79 -6.87 3.52
CA HIS A 262 -15.15 -7.17 3.05
C HIS A 262 -15.20 -8.02 1.78
N VAL A 263 -14.15 -8.02 0.96
CA VAL A 263 -14.10 -8.69 -0.34
C VAL A 263 -13.40 -10.04 -0.19
N ASN A 264 -14.20 -11.11 -0.14
CA ASN A 264 -13.72 -12.46 0.15
C ASN A 264 -12.71 -12.99 -0.89
N SER A 265 -12.73 -12.52 -2.14
CA SER A 265 -11.77 -12.94 -3.16
C SER A 265 -10.34 -12.45 -2.89
N ILE A 266 -10.16 -11.43 -2.04
CA ILE A 266 -8.85 -10.88 -1.67
C ILE A 266 -8.22 -11.74 -0.56
N LYS A 267 -7.02 -12.27 -0.84
CA LYS A 267 -6.30 -13.19 0.04
C LYS A 267 -4.99 -12.63 0.58
N ALA A 268 -4.54 -11.51 0.02
CA ALA A 268 -3.34 -10.83 0.45
C ALA A 268 -3.48 -9.33 0.18
N VAL A 269 -2.83 -8.53 1.03
CA VAL A 269 -2.69 -7.08 0.83
C VAL A 269 -1.23 -6.68 1.00
N CYS A 270 -0.71 -5.87 0.07
CA CYS A 270 0.61 -5.26 0.16
C CYS A 270 0.48 -3.75 -0.14
N CYS A 271 0.30 -2.96 0.91
CA CYS A 271 0.01 -1.53 0.79
C CYS A 271 1.16 -0.71 1.38
N VAL A 272 1.75 0.16 0.56
CA VAL A 272 2.88 1.03 0.92
C VAL A 272 2.40 2.48 0.91
N CYS A 273 2.26 3.08 2.09
CA CYS A 273 1.66 4.40 2.26
C CYS A 273 2.66 5.54 2.01
N CYS A 274 2.28 6.59 1.29
CA CYS A 274 3.21 7.64 0.87
C CYS A 274 3.77 8.51 2.02
N CYS A 275 3.05 8.64 3.14
CA CYS A 275 3.39 9.52 4.25
C CYS A 275 4.59 9.08 5.11
N TYR A 276 5.12 7.87 4.89
CA TYR A 276 6.20 7.31 5.73
C TYR A 276 7.58 7.27 5.06
N HIS A 277 7.70 7.68 3.79
CA HIS A 277 8.96 7.57 3.05
C HIS A 277 9.79 8.85 3.17
N LYS A 278 10.48 9.02 4.31
CA LYS A 278 11.60 9.96 4.47
C LYS A 278 12.84 9.45 3.72
N MET A 279 12.70 9.18 2.42
CA MET A 279 13.84 9.02 1.52
C MET A 279 14.17 10.39 0.95
N THR A 280 15.10 11.09 1.60
CA THR A 280 15.84 12.22 1.05
C THR A 280 16.99 11.73 0.20
#